data_AF-A0A1J4LW37-F1
#
_entry.id   AF-A0A1J4LW37-F1
#
_cell.length_a   1.000
_cell.length_b   1.000
_cell.length_c   1.000
_cell.angle_alpha   90.00
_cell.angle_beta   90.00
_cell.angle_gamma   90.00
#
_symmetry.space_group_name_H-M   'P 1'
#
loop_
_entity.id
_entity.type
_entity.pdbx_description
1 polymer ?
#
loop_
_entity_poly.entity_id
_entity_poly.type
_entity_poly.pdbx_seq_one_letter_code
_entity_poly.pdbx_strand_id
1 'polypeptide(L)'
;MTELLTTLLAVVKLTVLVLGGIVALLAYRAYVRTQIDGLQYFSIGFVIITVGTFLVGFLHHIVGISVTAGMLLESLIICSGFLVMIYALYGY
;
A
#
# COMPACT_ATOMS: atom_id res chain seq x y z
N MET A 1 -3.74 -24.95 -13.57
CA MET A 1 -3.96 -23.54 -13.99
C MET A 1 -3.94 -22.56 -12.82
N THR A 2 -4.42 -22.96 -11.63
CA THR A 2 -4.41 -22.15 -10.39
C THR A 2 -3.00 -21.78 -9.91
N GLU A 3 -2.05 -22.72 -9.95
CA GLU A 3 -0.64 -22.51 -9.59
C GLU A 3 -0.02 -21.32 -10.35
N LEU A 4 -0.18 -21.30 -11.68
CA LEU A 4 0.34 -20.25 -12.56
C LEU A 4 -0.25 -18.87 -12.22
N LEU A 5 -1.54 -18.84 -11.88
CA LEU A 5 -2.26 -17.63 -11.49
C LEU A 5 -1.77 -17.12 -10.12
N THR A 6 -1.50 -18.02 -9.17
CA THR A 6 -0.93 -17.65 -7.87
C THR A 6 0.50 -17.12 -7.96
N THR A 7 1.37 -17.74 -8.78
CA THR A 7 2.73 -17.25 -9.01
C THR A 7 2.71 -15.88 -9.69
N LEU A 8 1.86 -15.70 -10.71
CA LEU A 8 1.69 -14.42 -11.38
C LEU A 8 1.22 -13.33 -10.41
N LEU A 9 0.24 -13.64 -9.57
CA LEU A 9 -0.26 -12.74 -8.55
C LEU A 9 0.83 -12.35 -7.54
N ALA A 10 1.69 -13.29 -7.12
CA ALA A 10 2.81 -13.01 -6.24
C ALA A 10 3.83 -12.06 -6.88
N VAL A 11 4.20 -12.30 -8.15
CA VAL A 11 5.12 -11.43 -8.91
C VAL A 11 4.54 -10.03 -9.08
N VAL A 12 3.25 -9.92 -9.41
CA VAL A 12 2.55 -8.64 -9.52
C VAL A 12 2.54 -7.92 -8.17
N LYS A 13 2.19 -8.60 -7.07
CA LYS A 13 2.19 -7.98 -5.72
C LYS A 13 3.57 -7.50 -5.30
N LEU A 14 4.63 -8.24 -5.60
CA LEU A 14 6.01 -7.80 -5.34
C LEU A 14 6.38 -6.58 -6.18
N THR A 15 5.97 -6.55 -7.44
CA THR A 15 6.22 -5.40 -8.34
C THR A 15 5.51 -4.15 -7.81
N VAL A 16 4.25 -4.29 -7.39
CA VAL A 16 3.48 -3.21 -6.76
C VAL A 16 4.13 -2.75 -5.45
N LEU A 17 4.63 -3.66 -4.61
CA LEU A 17 5.34 -3.31 -3.38
C LEU A 17 6.59 -2.47 -3.67
N VAL A 18 7.40 -2.88 -4.64
CA VAL A 18 8.62 -2.17 -5.04
C VAL A 18 8.29 -0.79 -5.61
N LEU A 19 7.37 -0.73 -6.58
CA LEU A 19 6.92 0.54 -7.17
C LEU A 19 6.30 1.46 -6.12
N GLY A 20 5.50 0.90 -5.22
CA GLY A 20 4.86 1.64 -4.14
C GLY A 20 5.88 2.23 -3.17
N GLY A 21 6.90 1.44 -2.80
CA GLY A 21 8.04 1.92 -2.01
C GLY A 21 8.84 3.03 -2.70
N ILE A 22 9.05 2.92 -4.02
CA ILE A 22 9.73 3.96 -4.81
C ILE A 22 8.92 5.27 -4.81
N VAL A 23 7.60 5.20 -5.03
CA VAL A 23 6.72 6.38 -5.01
C VAL A 23 6.70 7.04 -3.63
N ALA A 24 6.63 6.25 -2.56
CA ALA A 24 6.76 6.76 -1.20
C ALA A 24 8.11 7.49 -0.99
N LEU A 25 9.22 6.88 -1.40
CA LEU A 25 10.53 7.51 -1.30
C LEU A 25 10.63 8.80 -2.12
N LEU A 26 10.04 8.84 -3.31
CA LEU A 26 9.99 10.05 -4.13
C LEU A 26 9.14 11.15 -3.46
N ALA A 27 7.98 10.80 -2.91
CA ALA A 27 7.11 11.74 -2.21
C ALA A 27 7.83 12.33 -0.98
N TYR A 28 8.52 11.49 -0.21
CA TYR A 28 9.35 11.96 0.91
C TYR A 28 10.51 12.85 0.44
N ARG A 29 11.23 12.47 -0.62
CA ARG A 29 12.30 13.31 -1.19
C ARG A 29 11.78 14.64 -1.72
N ALA A 30 10.61 14.66 -2.34
CA ALA A 30 9.95 15.87 -2.81
C ALA A 30 9.58 16.77 -1.63
N TYR A 31 9.03 16.21 -0.55
CA TYR A 31 8.74 16.95 0.68
C TYR A 31 9.99 17.68 1.22
N VAL A 32 11.10 16.97 1.30
CA VAL A 32 12.39 17.54 1.76
C VAL A 32 12.88 18.65 0.82
N ARG A 33 12.63 18.55 -0.49
CA ARG A 33 13.09 19.50 -1.50
C ARG A 33 12.23 20.75 -1.63
N THR A 34 10.91 20.62 -1.51
CA THR A 34 9.97 21.73 -1.79
C THR A 34 9.42 22.40 -0.54
N GLN A 35 9.59 21.80 0.65
CA GLN A 35 8.97 22.27 1.91
C GLN A 35 7.46 22.49 1.76
N ILE A 36 6.81 21.78 0.82
CA ILE A 36 5.35 21.75 0.72
C ILE A 36 4.85 20.83 1.81
N ASP A 37 4.60 21.48 2.93
CA ASP A 37 3.66 21.13 3.96
C ASP A 37 2.44 20.38 3.37
N GLY A 38 2.32 19.08 3.71
CA GLY A 38 1.30 18.14 3.20
C GLY A 38 1.89 16.88 2.56
N LEU A 39 3.00 17.01 1.83
CA LEU A 39 3.56 15.90 1.04
C LEU A 39 4.21 14.78 1.90
N GLN A 40 4.63 15.12 3.12
CA GLN A 40 5.08 14.15 4.13
C GLN A 40 3.97 13.17 4.54
N TYR A 41 2.76 13.68 4.79
CA TYR A 41 1.64 12.87 5.25
C TYR A 41 1.10 11.99 4.11
N PHE A 42 1.15 12.50 2.87
CA PHE A 42 0.91 11.69 1.67
C PHE A 42 1.88 10.51 1.57
N SER A 43 3.18 10.78 1.76
CA SER A 43 4.20 9.72 1.73
C SER A 43 3.95 8.67 2.82
N ILE A 44 3.60 9.08 4.03
CA ILE A 44 3.31 8.16 5.15
C ILE A 44 2.06 7.32 4.84
N GLY A 45 0.97 7.94 4.39
CA GLY A 45 -0.24 7.24 3.99
C GLY A 45 0.04 6.21 2.90
N PHE A 46 0.85 6.57 1.92
CA PHE A 46 1.20 5.69 0.81
C PHE A 46 2.08 4.49 1.23
N VAL A 47 3.00 4.68 2.18
CA VAL A 47 3.76 3.58 2.80
C VAL A 47 2.83 2.64 3.54
N ILE A 48 1.89 3.17 4.33
CA ILE A 48 0.93 2.37 5.10
C ILE A 48 0.09 1.49 4.16
N ILE A 49 -0.43 2.06 3.06
CA ILE A 49 -1.17 1.29 2.04
C ILE A 49 -0.27 0.21 1.46
N THR A 50 0.87 0.58 0.90
CA THR A 50 1.74 -0.34 0.16
C THR A 50 2.18 -1.52 1.03
N VAL A 51 2.66 -1.23 2.25
CA VAL A 51 3.14 -2.25 3.17
C VAL A 51 1.99 -3.06 3.74
N GLY A 52 0.88 -2.43 4.16
CA GLY A 52 -0.26 -3.12 4.76
C GLY A 52 -0.96 -4.05 3.77
N THR A 53 -1.17 -3.61 2.53
CA THR A 53 -1.76 -4.42 1.44
C THR A 53 -0.88 -5.62 1.08
N PHE A 54 0.44 -5.43 1.07
CA PHE A 54 1.38 -6.54 0.87
C PHE A 54 1.35 -7.53 2.03
N LEU A 55 1.39 -7.03 3.27
CA LEU A 55 1.44 -7.86 4.48
C LEU A 55 0.16 -8.70 4.63
N VAL A 56 -1.02 -8.13 4.38
CA VAL A 56 -2.31 -8.86 4.37
C VAL A 56 -2.35 -9.91 3.26
N GLY A 57 -1.88 -9.55 2.06
CA GLY A 57 -1.77 -10.49 0.95
C GLY A 57 -0.84 -11.67 1.22
N PHE A 58 0.27 -11.42 1.93
CA PHE A 58 1.26 -12.44 2.29
C PHE A 58 0.75 -13.33 3.44
N LEU A 59 0.07 -12.75 4.42
CA LEU A 59 -0.57 -13.48 5.53
C LEU A 59 -1.67 -14.43 5.03
N HIS A 60 -2.39 -14.03 3.98
CA HIS A 60 -3.43 -14.85 3.38
C HIS A 60 -2.89 -16.16 2.77
N HIS A 61 -1.68 -16.12 2.22
CA HIS A 61 -1.03 -17.30 1.64
C HIS A 61 -0.51 -18.28 2.70
N ILE A 62 -0.25 -17.83 3.93
CA ILE A 62 0.37 -18.63 5.01
C ILE A 62 -0.66 -19.13 6.04
N VAL A 63 -1.77 -18.42 6.26
CA VAL A 63 -2.65 -18.66 7.44
C VAL A 63 -3.95 -19.42 7.11
N GLY A 64 -4.29 -19.67 5.84
CA GLY A 64 -5.49 -20.45 5.48
C GLY A 64 -6.82 -19.72 5.77
N ILE A 65 -6.77 -18.39 5.89
CA ILE A 65 -7.95 -17.52 6.03
C ILE A 65 -8.77 -17.56 4.72
N SER A 66 -10.08 -17.40 4.78
CA SER A 66 -10.91 -17.34 3.57
C SER A 66 -10.50 -16.18 2.66
N VAL A 67 -10.47 -16.41 1.34
CA VAL A 67 -10.11 -15.39 0.33
C VAL A 67 -10.89 -14.09 0.53
N THR A 68 -12.18 -14.23 0.87
CA THR A 68 -13.09 -13.11 1.13
C THR A 68 -12.67 -12.26 2.33
N ALA A 69 -12.24 -12.88 3.44
CA ALA A 69 -11.80 -12.14 4.61
C ALA A 69 -10.47 -11.41 4.38
N GLY A 70 -9.55 -12.02 3.62
CA GLY A 70 -8.30 -11.38 3.19
C GLY A 70 -8.55 -10.16 2.32
N MET A 71 -9.44 -10.27 1.32
CA MET A 71 -9.84 -9.14 0.46
C MET A 71 -10.52 -8.02 1.25
N LEU A 72 -11.35 -8.35 2.25
CA LEU A 72 -11.99 -7.37 3.13
C LEU A 72 -10.96 -6.56 3.93
N LEU A 73 -9.99 -7.25 4.56
CA LEU A 73 -8.90 -6.59 5.28
C LEU A 73 -8.02 -5.74 4.36
N GLU A 74 -7.69 -6.26 3.18
CA GLU A 74 -6.91 -5.53 2.16
C GLU A 74 -7.63 -4.24 1.77
N SER A 75 -8.94 -4.32 1.52
CA SER A 75 -9.78 -3.17 1.17
C SER A 75 -9.90 -2.15 2.30
N LEU A 76 -10.00 -2.61 3.56
CA LEU A 76 -10.04 -1.73 4.74
C LEU A 76 -8.73 -0.96 4.93
N ILE A 77 -7.58 -1.60 4.71
CA ILE A 77 -6.27 -0.93 4.77
C ILE A 77 -6.14 0.11 3.66
N ILE A 78 -6.59 -0.22 2.46
CA ILE A 78 -6.58 0.73 1.34
C ILE A 78 -7.47 1.94 1.66
N CYS A 79 -8.69 1.71 2.16
CA CYS A 79 -9.60 2.78 2.58
C CYS A 79 -9.00 3.68 3.67
N SER A 80 -8.42 3.09 4.72
CA SER A 80 -7.84 3.87 5.82
C SER A 80 -6.63 4.68 5.36
N GLY A 81 -5.78 4.11 4.49
CA GLY A 81 -4.66 4.83 3.91
C GLY A 81 -5.11 5.99 3.01
N PHE A 82 -6.17 5.81 2.21
CA PHE A 82 -6.76 6.91 1.43
C PHE A 82 -7.30 8.01 2.33
N LEU A 83 -7.95 7.69 3.45
CA LEU A 83 -8.38 8.70 4.42
C LEU A 83 -7.20 9.50 4.97
N VAL A 84 -6.08 8.83 5.30
CA VAL A 84 -4.85 9.52 5.73
C VAL A 84 -4.31 10.42 4.62
N MET A 85 -4.31 9.97 3.36
CA MET A 85 -3.88 10.79 2.22
C MET A 85 -4.81 11.98 1.95
N ILE A 86 -6.12 11.85 2.19
CA ILE A 86 -7.08 12.95 2.07
C ILE A 86 -6.85 13.98 3.18
N TYR A 87 -6.70 13.53 4.44
CA TYR A 87 -6.39 14.42 5.56
C TYR A 87 -5.04 15.12 5.38
N ALA A 88 -4.04 14.42 4.84
CA ALA A 88 -2.75 14.98 4.47
C ALA A 88 -2.87 16.16 3.49
N LEU A 89 -3.82 16.07 2.56
CA LEU A 89 -4.02 17.06 1.50
C LEU A 89 -4.98 18.18 1.90
N TYR A 90 -5.98 17.89 2.73
CA TYR A 90 -6.96 18.87 3.21
C TYR A 90 -6.45 19.68 4.42
N GLY A 91 -5.50 19.14 5.18
CA GLY A 91 -4.93 19.79 6.36
C GLY A 91 -4.02 21.00 6.07
N TYR A 92 -3.90 21.42 4.80
CA TYR A 92 -3.09 22.55 4.34
C TYR A 92 -3.86 23.43 3.36
#